data_AF-A0A7V0MF61-F1
#
_entry.id   AF-A0A7V0MF61-F1
#
_cell.length_a   1.000
_cell.length_b   1.000
_cell.length_c   1.000
_cell.angle_alpha   90.00
_cell.angle_beta   90.00
_cell.angle_gamma   90.00
#
_symmetry.space_group_name_H-M   'P 1'
#
loop_
_entity.id
_entity.type
_entity.pdbx_description
1 polymer ?
#
loop_
_entity_poly.entity_id
_entity_poly.type
_entity_poly.pdbx_seq_one_letter_code
_entity_poly.pdbx_strand_id
1 'polypeptide(L)'
;PEIAQVYTQEFEKLWERFKVEETQKTTTGVSVKVIISAVLPNPSGLEPDEEWIELYNPSDVPVDISGWRLSDGEGIYVFPQGTILPPKGTLRVYGRQYNPTGYSRGLYLSNKGDEVYLFDASGNFVDRCFWGKVRSDEVVKCNH
;
A
#
# COMPACT_ATOMS: atom_id res chain seq x y z
N PRO A 1 4.07 53.67 30.81
CA PRO A 1 5.34 53.50 30.05
C PRO A 1 6.21 52.27 30.41
N GLU A 2 5.80 51.39 31.35
CA GLU A 2 6.50 50.11 31.59
C GLU A 2 5.65 48.87 31.32
N ILE A 3 4.31 49.00 31.33
CA ILE A 3 3.41 47.84 31.24
C ILE A 3 3.42 47.22 29.82
N ALA A 4 3.59 48.01 28.76
CA ALA A 4 3.63 47.51 27.39
C ALA A 4 4.92 46.73 27.05
N GLN A 5 6.01 46.94 27.78
CA GLN A 5 7.29 46.25 27.55
C GLN A 5 7.38 44.88 28.25
N VAL A 6 6.54 44.63 29.26
CA VAL A 6 6.50 43.33 29.97
C VAL A 6 5.72 42.29 29.17
N TYR A 7 4.64 42.70 28.50
CA TYR A 7 3.86 41.79 27.64
C TYR A 7 4.67 41.25 26.45
N THR A 8 5.60 42.02 25.91
CA THR A 8 6.45 41.56 24.80
C THR A 8 7.53 40.57 25.26
N GLN A 9 8.11 40.74 26.46
CA GLN A 9 9.17 39.83 26.92
C GLN A 9 8.65 38.42 27.27
N GLU A 10 7.47 38.33 27.88
CA GLU A 10 6.87 37.03 28.21
C GLU A 10 6.24 36.37 26.98
N PHE A 11 5.68 37.15 26.04
CA PHE A 11 5.19 36.62 24.78
C PHE A 11 6.32 36.08 23.89
N GLU A 12 7.45 36.80 23.79
CA GLU A 12 8.63 36.29 23.06
C GLU A 12 9.25 35.06 23.73
N LYS A 13 9.33 35.00 25.07
CA LYS A 13 9.78 33.79 25.78
C LYS A 13 8.87 32.59 25.53
N LEU A 14 7.55 32.80 25.56
CA LEU A 14 6.59 31.75 25.27
C LEU A 14 6.69 31.32 23.81
N TRP A 15 6.84 32.27 22.88
CA TRP A 15 7.01 32.02 21.46
C TRP A 15 8.30 31.25 21.15
N GLU A 16 9.44 31.57 21.78
CA GLU A 16 10.67 30.78 21.67
C GLU A 16 10.53 29.37 22.25
N ARG A 17 9.75 29.21 23.32
CA ARG A 17 9.46 27.89 23.91
C ARG A 17 8.55 27.05 23.03
N PHE A 18 7.59 27.66 22.33
CA PHE A 18 6.73 27.00 21.34
C PHE A 18 7.45 26.69 20.03
N LYS A 19 8.43 27.50 19.58
CA LYS A 19 9.27 27.19 18.40
C LYS A 19 10.07 25.90 18.56
N VAL A 20 10.44 25.53 19.79
CA VAL A 20 11.22 24.31 20.07
C VAL A 20 10.38 23.04 19.87
N GLU A 21 9.05 23.11 19.98
CA GLU A 21 8.17 21.95 19.73
C GLU A 21 7.80 21.76 18.25
N GLU A 22 8.18 22.69 17.37
CA GLU A 22 8.01 22.59 15.92
C GLU A 22 9.30 22.20 15.18
N THR A 23 10.31 21.73 15.91
CA THR A 23 11.54 21.22 15.30
C THR A 23 11.36 19.80 14.76
N GLN A 24 11.07 19.76 13.47
CA GLN A 24 11.52 18.74 12.52
C GLN A 24 11.10 17.29 12.80
N LYS A 25 9.87 16.96 12.39
CA LYS A 25 9.64 15.65 11.77
C LYS A 25 9.95 15.72 10.26
N THR A 26 11.14 16.22 9.92
CA THR A 26 11.76 15.88 8.64
C THR A 26 12.30 14.46 8.78
N THR A 27 11.39 13.49 8.80
CA THR A 27 11.77 12.15 8.38
C THR A 27 12.21 12.32 6.95
N THR A 28 13.51 12.19 6.67
CA THR A 28 13.98 11.81 5.34
C THR A 28 13.35 10.45 5.08
N GLY A 29 12.10 10.49 4.63
CA GLY A 29 11.25 9.33 4.49
C GLY A 29 11.88 8.50 3.41
N VAL A 30 12.59 7.44 3.80
CA VAL A 30 12.58 6.24 2.99
C VAL A 30 11.09 5.96 2.81
N SER A 31 10.53 6.29 1.64
CA SER A 31 9.18 5.90 1.35
C SER A 31 9.24 4.38 1.30
N VAL A 32 8.72 3.77 2.36
CA VAL A 32 8.56 2.33 2.41
C VAL A 32 7.42 2.03 1.44
N LYS A 33 7.76 1.94 0.15
CA LYS A 33 6.80 1.69 -0.92
C LYS A 33 6.78 0.20 -1.19
N VAL A 34 5.84 -0.52 -0.58
CA VAL A 34 5.45 -1.85 -1.07
C VAL A 34 4.85 -1.65 -2.46
N ILE A 35 5.26 -2.49 -3.40
CA ILE A 35 4.81 -2.40 -4.79
C ILE A 35 4.08 -3.67 -5.20
N ILE A 36 3.18 -3.55 -6.18
CA ILE A 36 2.69 -4.67 -6.96
C ILE A 36 3.78 -4.98 -7.99
N SER A 37 4.54 -6.04 -7.80
CA SER A 37 5.71 -6.36 -8.63
C SER A 37 5.38 -7.19 -9.88
N ALA A 38 4.33 -8.02 -9.80
CA ALA A 38 3.88 -8.83 -10.91
C ALA A 38 2.44 -9.30 -10.73
N VAL A 39 1.80 -9.69 -11.83
CA VAL A 39 0.51 -10.38 -11.84
C VAL A 39 0.54 -11.56 -12.82
N LEU A 40 -0.25 -12.59 -12.53
CA LEU A 40 -0.59 -13.66 -13.47
C LEU A 40 -2.12 -13.69 -13.65
N PRO A 41 -2.64 -13.07 -14.72
CA PRO A 41 -4.08 -12.95 -14.95
C PRO A 41 -4.67 -14.02 -15.87
N ASN A 42 -3.87 -15.00 -16.33
CA ASN A 42 -4.33 -16.04 -17.27
C ASN A 42 -3.54 -17.35 -17.06
N PRO A 43 -3.60 -17.97 -15.86
CA PRO A 43 -2.94 -19.25 -15.62
C PRO A 43 -3.52 -20.35 -16.51
N SER A 44 -2.73 -21.35 -16.89
CA SER A 44 -3.22 -22.53 -17.62
C SER A 44 -4.05 -23.50 -16.77
N GLY A 45 -4.05 -23.35 -15.44
CA GLY A 45 -4.87 -24.16 -14.53
C GLY A 45 -6.26 -23.59 -14.25
N LEU A 46 -6.76 -23.78 -13.02
CA LEU A 46 -8.14 -23.40 -12.69
C LEU A 46 -8.28 -21.89 -12.55
N GLU A 47 -9.07 -21.26 -13.43
CA GLU A 47 -9.45 -19.86 -13.30
C GLU A 47 -10.64 -19.66 -12.34
N PRO A 48 -10.61 -18.62 -11.48
CA PRO A 48 -9.52 -17.70 -11.17
C PRO A 48 -8.69 -18.15 -9.94
N ASP A 49 -8.73 -19.44 -9.58
CA ASP A 49 -8.08 -19.96 -8.36
C ASP A 49 -6.54 -19.88 -8.44
N GLU A 50 -5.99 -19.91 -9.65
CA GLU A 50 -4.55 -19.82 -9.91
C GLU A 50 -4.08 -18.44 -10.40
N GLU A 51 -4.99 -17.49 -10.57
CA GLU A 51 -4.64 -16.10 -10.83
C GLU A 51 -3.96 -15.53 -9.58
N TRP A 52 -2.94 -14.69 -9.73
CA TRP A 52 -2.30 -14.08 -8.57
C TRP A 52 -1.73 -12.68 -8.82
N ILE A 53 -1.61 -11.96 -7.71
CA ILE A 53 -0.93 -10.67 -7.59
C ILE A 53 0.26 -10.85 -6.63
N GLU A 54 1.44 -10.40 -7.03
CA GLU A 54 2.68 -10.47 -6.24
C GLU A 54 3.05 -9.09 -5.70
N LEU A 55 3.01 -8.95 -4.37
CA LEU A 55 3.56 -7.81 -3.68
C LEU A 55 5.05 -8.01 -3.39
N TYR A 56 5.80 -6.91 -3.44
CA TYR A 56 7.22 -6.87 -3.08
C TYR A 56 7.50 -5.70 -2.15
N ASN A 57 8.28 -5.97 -1.09
CA ASN A 57 8.86 -4.95 -0.24
C ASN A 57 10.31 -4.67 -0.66
N PRO A 58 10.61 -3.57 -1.36
CA PRO A 58 11.96 -3.22 -1.77
C PRO A 58 12.83 -2.69 -0.63
N SER A 59 12.28 -2.40 0.55
CA SER A 59 13.03 -1.82 1.66
C SER A 59 13.86 -2.87 2.42
N ASP A 60 14.78 -2.39 3.26
CA ASP A 60 15.62 -3.21 4.14
C ASP A 60 14.97 -3.47 5.51
N VAL A 61 13.71 -3.10 5.69
CA VAL A 61 12.94 -3.27 6.93
C VAL A 61 11.62 -4.00 6.66
N PRO A 62 11.08 -4.78 7.63
CA PRO A 62 9.77 -5.40 7.47
C PRO A 62 8.66 -4.35 7.40
N VAL A 63 7.60 -4.64 6.66
CA VAL A 63 6.41 -3.79 6.55
C VAL A 63 5.20 -4.53 7.07
N ASP A 64 4.53 -3.94 8.05
CA ASP A 64 3.21 -4.40 8.47
C ASP A 64 2.16 -3.96 7.45
N ILE A 65 1.58 -4.94 6.75
CA ILE A 65 0.52 -4.72 5.76
C ILE A 65 -0.85 -5.17 6.30
N SER A 66 -0.99 -5.32 7.62
CA SER A 66 -2.27 -5.62 8.26
C SER A 66 -3.34 -4.60 7.88
N GLY A 67 -4.49 -5.09 7.40
CA GLY A 67 -5.61 -4.23 7.00
C GLY A 67 -5.41 -3.45 5.70
N TRP A 68 -4.27 -3.60 5.02
CA TRP A 68 -4.09 -3.11 3.65
C TRP A 68 -5.06 -3.82 2.71
N ARG A 69 -5.25 -3.24 1.52
CA ARG A 69 -6.24 -3.74 0.57
C ARG A 69 -5.70 -3.85 -0.84
N LEU A 70 -5.99 -4.97 -1.50
CA LEU A 70 -5.95 -5.09 -2.96
C LEU A 70 -7.36 -4.91 -3.52
N SER A 71 -7.46 -4.30 -4.70
CA SER A 71 -8.73 -4.22 -5.44
C SER A 71 -8.51 -4.22 -6.93
N ASP A 72 -9.39 -4.88 -7.69
CA ASP A 72 -9.48 -4.84 -9.15
C ASP A 72 -10.60 -3.88 -9.64
N GLY A 73 -11.12 -3.02 -8.73
CA GLY A 73 -12.26 -2.14 -9.01
C GLY A 73 -13.63 -2.71 -8.64
N GLU A 74 -13.79 -4.04 -8.59
CA GLU A 74 -15.04 -4.71 -8.18
C GLU A 74 -14.86 -5.50 -6.87
N GLY A 75 -13.85 -6.35 -6.85
CA GLY A 75 -13.38 -7.17 -5.75
C GLY A 75 -12.43 -6.41 -4.85
N ILE A 76 -12.37 -6.86 -3.60
CA ILE A 76 -11.44 -6.37 -2.59
C ILE A 76 -10.84 -7.59 -1.90
N TYR A 77 -9.56 -7.55 -1.58
CA TYR A 77 -8.92 -8.46 -0.65
C TYR A 77 -8.30 -7.63 0.47
N VAL A 78 -8.60 -7.99 1.72
CA VAL A 78 -8.07 -7.30 2.90
C VAL A 78 -7.07 -8.22 3.59
N PHE A 79 -5.84 -7.74 3.77
CA PHE A 79 -4.80 -8.51 4.44
C PHE A 79 -5.16 -8.73 5.92
N PRO A 80 -5.11 -9.98 6.42
CA PRO A 80 -5.37 -10.29 7.83
C PRO A 80 -4.45 -9.52 8.78
N GLN A 81 -4.90 -9.35 10.02
CA GLN A 81 -4.07 -8.78 11.07
C GLN A 81 -2.84 -9.67 11.33
N GLY A 82 -1.69 -9.02 11.54
CA GLY A 82 -0.40 -9.68 11.72
C GLY A 82 0.31 -10.05 10.41
N THR A 83 -0.16 -9.56 9.25
CA THR A 83 0.51 -9.83 7.97
C THR A 83 1.73 -8.93 7.82
N ILE A 84 2.93 -9.52 7.93
CA ILE A 84 4.20 -8.81 7.80
C ILE A 84 4.89 -9.23 6.51
N LEU A 85 5.22 -8.25 5.66
CA LEU A 85 6.03 -8.46 4.47
C LEU A 85 7.52 -8.22 4.81
N PRO A 86 8.39 -9.25 4.78
CA PRO A 86 9.77 -9.11 5.22
C PRO A 86 10.61 -8.19 4.31
N PRO A 87 11.79 -7.73 4.77
CA PRO A 87 12.75 -7.01 3.93
C PRO A 87 13.06 -7.78 2.65
N LYS A 88 13.05 -7.11 1.49
CA LYS A 88 13.25 -7.75 0.17
C LYS A 88 12.32 -8.96 -0.08
N GLY A 89 11.22 -9.05 0.66
CA GLY A 89 10.29 -10.17 0.63
C GLY A 89 9.17 -9.98 -0.39
N THR A 90 8.61 -11.10 -0.83
CA THR A 90 7.41 -11.12 -1.67
C THR A 90 6.25 -11.86 -1.00
N LEU A 91 5.03 -11.53 -1.42
CA LEU A 91 3.81 -12.23 -1.03
C LEU A 91 2.88 -12.33 -2.23
N ARG A 92 2.31 -13.51 -2.48
CA ARG A 92 1.32 -13.73 -3.53
C ARG A 92 -0.08 -13.88 -2.94
N VAL A 93 -1.02 -13.14 -3.52
CA VAL A 93 -2.45 -13.24 -3.24
C VAL A 93 -3.12 -13.85 -4.46
N TYR A 94 -3.89 -14.92 -4.26
CA TYR A 94 -4.57 -15.63 -5.34
C TYR A 94 -6.01 -15.15 -5.50
N GLY A 95 -6.53 -15.14 -6.74
CA GLY A 95 -7.79 -14.49 -7.13
C GLY A 95 -8.98 -14.81 -6.21
N ARG A 96 -9.24 -16.08 -5.92
CA ARG A 96 -10.35 -16.47 -5.02
C ARG A 96 -10.05 -16.42 -3.52
N GLN A 97 -8.91 -15.90 -3.07
CA GLN A 97 -8.66 -15.85 -1.64
C GLN A 97 -9.73 -15.06 -0.90
N TYR A 98 -10.08 -15.55 0.28
CA TYR A 98 -11.19 -15.07 1.10
C TYR A 98 -11.12 -13.55 1.35
N ASN A 99 -12.20 -12.86 1.00
CA ASN A 99 -12.41 -11.46 1.35
C ASN A 99 -13.24 -11.36 2.66
N PRO A 100 -12.68 -10.81 3.75
CA PRO A 100 -13.39 -10.69 5.02
C PRO A 100 -14.54 -9.66 4.99
N THR A 101 -14.70 -8.83 3.94
CA THR A 101 -15.81 -7.88 3.84
C THR A 101 -17.11 -8.48 3.29
N GLY A 102 -17.12 -9.78 2.96
CA GLY A 102 -18.34 -10.52 2.61
C GLY A 102 -18.71 -10.52 1.12
N TYR A 103 -17.88 -9.95 0.24
CA TYR A 103 -18.02 -10.13 -1.20
C TYR A 103 -17.51 -11.52 -1.59
N SER A 104 -18.40 -12.36 -2.13
CA SER A 104 -18.13 -13.77 -2.43
C SER A 104 -17.23 -14.01 -3.65
N ARG A 105 -16.78 -12.97 -4.34
CA ARG A 105 -16.14 -13.10 -5.67
C ARG A 105 -14.61 -13.00 -5.68
N GLY A 106 -13.96 -12.66 -4.56
CA GLY A 106 -12.51 -12.48 -4.54
C GLY A 106 -12.05 -11.37 -5.49
N LEU A 107 -10.81 -11.46 -5.95
CA LEU A 107 -10.24 -10.69 -7.06
C LEU A 107 -10.34 -11.52 -8.35
N TYR A 108 -10.69 -10.89 -9.45
CA TYR A 108 -10.78 -11.50 -10.77
C TYR A 108 -9.91 -10.71 -11.74
N LEU A 109 -8.89 -11.34 -12.32
CA LEU A 109 -7.87 -10.65 -13.10
C LEU A 109 -8.12 -10.90 -14.60
N SER A 110 -8.75 -9.95 -15.30
CA SER A 110 -9.15 -10.14 -16.70
C SER A 110 -7.95 -10.37 -17.64
N ASN A 111 -7.96 -11.47 -18.39
CA ASN A 111 -6.96 -11.76 -19.43
C ASN A 111 -7.05 -10.87 -20.68
N LYS A 112 -8.09 -10.05 -20.81
CA LYS A 112 -8.28 -9.07 -21.90
C LYS A 112 -7.71 -7.69 -21.57
N GLY A 113 -7.23 -7.52 -20.33
CA GLY A 113 -6.77 -6.26 -19.78
C GLY A 113 -7.59 -5.90 -18.54
N ASP A 114 -6.88 -5.37 -17.55
CA ASP A 114 -7.41 -5.02 -16.23
C ASP A 114 -6.42 -4.13 -15.48
N GLU A 115 -6.80 -3.71 -14.28
CA GLU A 115 -5.93 -3.03 -13.33
C GLU A 115 -6.19 -3.43 -11.89
N VAL A 116 -5.13 -3.41 -11.08
CA VAL A 116 -5.17 -3.72 -9.65
C VAL A 116 -4.51 -2.60 -8.88
N TYR A 117 -5.15 -2.24 -7.77
CA TYR A 117 -4.78 -1.20 -6.86
C TYR A 117 -4.34 -1.76 -5.51
N LEU A 118 -3.33 -1.14 -4.92
CA LEU A 118 -2.89 -1.38 -3.55
C LEU A 118 -3.15 -0.13 -2.70
N PHE A 119 -3.86 -0.32 -1.60
CA PHE A 119 -4.12 0.72 -0.60
C PHE A 119 -3.59 0.30 0.76
N ASP A 120 -3.11 1.27 1.55
CA ASP A 120 -2.75 1.03 2.94
C ASP A 120 -3.98 0.87 3.85
N ALA A 121 -3.76 0.56 5.13
CA ALA A 121 -4.83 0.38 6.10
C ALA A 121 -5.69 1.64 6.32
N SER A 122 -5.13 2.83 6.11
CA SER A 122 -5.82 4.12 6.19
C SER A 122 -6.60 4.44 4.92
N GLY A 123 -6.46 3.65 3.85
CA GLY A 123 -7.10 3.86 2.57
C GLY A 123 -6.32 4.78 1.63
N ASN A 124 -5.06 5.11 1.95
CA ASN A 124 -4.23 5.86 1.02
C ASN A 124 -3.79 4.96 -0.14
N PHE A 125 -3.76 5.52 -1.34
CA PHE A 125 -3.21 4.84 -2.50
C PHE A 125 -1.70 4.62 -2.33
N VAL A 126 -1.26 3.38 -2.49
CA VAL A 126 0.16 2.99 -2.43
C VAL A 126 0.71 2.74 -3.81
N ASP A 127 0.01 1.92 -4.60
CA ASP A 127 0.53 1.45 -5.88
C ASP A 127 -0.56 0.90 -6.81
N ARG A 128 -0.22 0.75 -8.09
CA ARG A 128 -1.10 0.12 -9.10
C ARG A 128 -0.31 -0.69 -10.11
N CYS A 129 -0.97 -1.68 -10.70
CA CYS A 129 -0.50 -2.38 -11.89
C CYS A 129 -1.65 -2.57 -12.86
N PHE A 130 -1.41 -2.29 -14.14
CA PHE A 130 -2.40 -2.49 -15.19
C PHE A 130 -1.78 -3.25 -16.35
N TRP A 131 -2.61 -3.95 -17.11
CA TRP A 131 -2.18 -4.74 -18.25
C TRP A 131 -3.22 -4.72 -19.38
N GLY A 132 -2.76 -5.05 -20.58
CA GLY A 132 -3.61 -5.29 -21.74
C GLY A 132 -3.92 -6.78 -21.90
N LYS A 133 -4.26 -7.19 -23.12
CA LYS A 133 -4.44 -8.62 -23.43
C LYS A 133 -3.16 -9.42 -23.16
N VAL A 134 -3.28 -10.51 -22.42
CA VAL A 134 -2.17 -11.43 -22.11
C VAL A 134 -2.38 -12.82 -22.71
N ARG A 135 -1.29 -13.55 -22.93
CA ARG A 135 -1.32 -14.98 -23.27
C ARG A 135 -1.50 -15.83 -22.02
N SER A 136 -1.82 -17.11 -22.22
CA SER A 136 -1.84 -18.07 -21.11
C SER A 136 -0.43 -18.21 -20.51
N ASP A 137 -0.37 -18.27 -19.19
CA ASP A 137 0.84 -18.31 -18.35
C ASP A 137 1.78 -17.10 -18.47
N GLU A 138 1.31 -16.01 -19.09
CA GLU A 138 2.08 -14.77 -19.18
C GLU A 138 2.05 -14.01 -17.85
N VAL A 139 3.19 -13.98 -17.16
CA VAL A 139 3.40 -13.12 -16.00
C VAL A 139 3.68 -11.70 -16.47
N VAL A 140 2.81 -10.77 -16.12
CA VAL A 140 3.01 -9.35 -16.37
C VAL A 140 3.90 -8.79 -15.27
N LYS A 141 5.04 -8.19 -15.64
CA LYS A 141 5.87 -7.40 -14.73
C LYS A 141 5.35 -5.97 -14.68
N CYS A 142 5.09 -5.50 -13.46
CA CYS A 142 4.56 -4.17 -13.22
C CYS A 142 5.72 -3.17 -13.16
N ASN A 143 5.69 -2.17 -14.04
CA ASN A 143 6.74 -1.16 -14.13
C ASN A 143 6.53 -0.08 -13.05
N HIS A 144 7.61 0.29 -12.35
CA HIS A 144 7.66 1.30 -11.29
C HIS A 144 8.78 2.31 -11.52
#